data_AF-C7Z6T0-F1
#
_entry.id   AF-C7Z6T0-F1
#
_cell.length_a   1.000
_cell.length_b   1.000
_cell.length_c   1.000
_cell.angle_alpha   90.00
_cell.angle_beta   90.00
_cell.angle_gamma   90.00
#
_symmetry.space_group_name_H-M   'P 1'
#
loop_
_entity.id
_entity.type
_entity.pdbx_description
1 polymer ?
#
loop_
_entity_poly.entity_id
_entity_poly.type
_entity_poly.pdbx_seq_one_letter_code
_entity_poly.pdbx_strand_id
1 'polypeptide(L)'
;MSTTNPGQSIPSSQAANLLSSFTTFLTLTLHTLLYHRALYPPATFLTARALNLPVHQSRHPGLCTWINDSVAAVSAQLRKGTVRRIAITMHAAKSFDVLERWVFDVEAFPAWGDAGMEEEQEEQAFLAAGVEMEEDDESVNWTDVNEALRGALRRVAHAAEMMPPLPAGSTFTLAVELRDEAAAPIGVSIFCISCILADFITAPTTLDPFSAQSSTANRDVT
;
A
#
# COMPACT_ATOMS: atom_id res chain seq x y z
N MET A 1 -18.51 26.61 -15.04
CA MET A 1 -17.22 27.31 -14.85
C MET A 1 -16.35 26.40 -14.01
N SER A 2 -15.59 25.51 -14.67
CA SER A 2 -14.70 24.57 -14.00
C SER A 2 -13.47 25.35 -13.58
N THR A 3 -13.27 25.53 -12.28
CA THR A 3 -12.06 26.13 -11.72
C THR A 3 -10.91 25.17 -11.93
N THR A 4 -10.14 25.36 -13.00
CA THR A 4 -8.84 24.72 -13.17
C THR A 4 -7.95 25.23 -12.05
N ASN A 5 -7.79 24.42 -11.00
CA ASN A 5 -6.82 24.68 -9.96
C ASN A 5 -5.44 24.61 -10.64
N PRO A 6 -4.64 25.70 -10.67
CA PRO A 6 -3.28 25.59 -11.18
C PRO A 6 -2.56 24.62 -10.23
N GLY A 7 -2.32 23.40 -10.70
CA GLY A 7 -1.61 22.40 -9.92
C GLY A 7 -0.30 23.02 -9.47
N GLN A 8 -0.02 22.97 -8.16
CA GLN A 8 1.27 23.42 -7.63
C GLN A 8 2.38 22.68 -8.41
N SER A 9 3.17 23.43 -9.17
CA SER A 9 4.26 22.90 -9.97
C SER A 9 5.43 22.62 -9.03
N ILE A 10 5.46 21.41 -8.48
CA ILE A 10 6.60 20.92 -7.70
C ILE A 10 7.72 20.57 -8.68
N PRO A 11 8.96 21.06 -8.49
CA PRO A 11 10.08 20.76 -9.37
C PRO A 11 10.37 19.24 -9.41
N SER A 12 10.86 18.75 -10.56
CA SER A 12 11.09 17.31 -10.82
C SER A 12 11.96 16.62 -9.76
N SER A 13 12.97 17.31 -9.22
CA SER A 13 13.82 16.80 -8.13
C SER A 13 13.05 16.52 -6.83
N GLN A 14 12.04 17.34 -6.52
CA GLN A 14 11.20 17.22 -5.34
C GLN A 14 10.06 16.21 -5.55
N ALA A 15 9.65 15.97 -6.80
CA ALA A 15 8.66 14.97 -7.18
C ALA A 15 9.01 13.55 -6.68
N ALA A 16 10.26 13.13 -6.90
CA ALA A 16 10.73 11.81 -6.52
C ALA A 16 10.66 11.59 -5.00
N ASN A 17 10.99 12.61 -4.23
CA ASN A 17 10.90 12.58 -2.77
C ASN A 17 9.44 12.48 -2.29
N LEU A 18 8.52 13.24 -2.90
CA LEU A 18 7.09 13.17 -2.58
C LEU A 18 6.53 11.78 -2.88
N LEU A 19 6.86 11.25 -4.05
CA LEU A 19 6.46 9.91 -4.45
C LEU A 19 7.00 8.85 -3.49
N SER A 20 8.27 8.95 -3.08
CA SER A 20 8.89 8.04 -2.11
C SER A 20 8.22 8.08 -0.73
N SER A 21 7.92 9.28 -0.24
CA SER A 21 7.19 9.47 1.03
C SER A 21 5.78 8.89 0.95
N PHE A 22 5.08 9.09 -0.18
CA PHE A 22 3.73 8.57 -0.39
C PHE A 22 3.69 7.04 -0.53
N THR A 23 4.62 6.43 -1.28
CA THR A 23 4.68 4.96 -1.39
C THR A 23 5.02 4.32 -0.05
N THR A 24 5.91 4.94 0.73
CA THR A 24 6.19 4.51 2.12
C THR A 24 4.91 4.57 2.97
N PHE A 25 4.17 5.68 2.90
CA PHE A 25 2.87 5.82 3.58
C PHE A 25 1.86 4.74 3.14
N LEU A 26 1.77 4.45 1.84
CA LEU A 26 0.85 3.43 1.31
C LEU A 26 1.21 2.03 1.80
N THR A 27 2.50 1.67 1.81
CA THR A 27 3.00 0.41 2.37
C THR A 27 2.63 0.26 3.84
N LEU A 28 2.89 1.30 4.65
CA LEU A 28 2.52 1.30 6.07
C LEU A 28 1.01 1.16 6.27
N THR A 29 0.22 1.87 5.46
CA THR A 29 -1.24 1.83 5.51
C THR A 29 -1.78 0.44 5.20
N LEU A 30 -1.22 -0.25 4.20
CA LEU A 30 -1.58 -1.64 3.89
C LEU A 30 -1.32 -2.55 5.09
N HIS A 31 -0.13 -2.52 5.69
CA HIS A 31 0.15 -3.34 6.86
C HIS A 31 -0.75 -3.00 8.06
N THR A 32 -0.99 -1.72 8.32
CA THR A 32 -1.89 -1.24 9.39
C THR A 32 -3.32 -1.76 9.19
N LEU A 33 -3.87 -1.66 7.97
CA LEU A 33 -5.21 -2.14 7.68
C LEU A 33 -5.31 -3.66 7.84
N LEU A 34 -4.34 -4.41 7.32
CA LEU A 34 -4.33 -5.88 7.44
C LEU A 34 -4.27 -6.34 8.90
N TYR A 35 -3.57 -5.60 9.75
CA TYR A 35 -3.48 -5.87 11.19
C TYR A 35 -4.79 -5.56 11.92
N HIS A 36 -5.30 -4.32 11.83
CA HIS A 36 -6.48 -3.89 12.60
C HIS A 36 -7.77 -4.57 12.13
N ARG A 37 -7.88 -4.91 10.84
CA ARG A 37 -9.04 -5.64 10.30
C ARG A 37 -8.93 -7.16 10.48
N ALA A 38 -7.87 -7.64 11.15
CA ALA A 38 -7.62 -9.04 11.47
C ALA A 38 -7.68 -10.00 10.26
N LEU A 39 -7.28 -9.51 9.08
CA LEU A 39 -7.17 -10.34 7.86
C LEU A 39 -6.04 -11.38 7.97
N TYR A 40 -5.03 -11.06 8.78
CA TYR A 40 -3.96 -11.97 9.17
C TYR A 40 -3.85 -12.01 10.70
N PRO A 41 -3.47 -13.16 11.29
CA PRO A 41 -3.33 -13.27 12.74
C PRO A 41 -2.33 -12.26 13.31
N PRO A 42 -2.59 -11.62 14.47
CA PRO A 42 -1.67 -10.65 15.07
C PRO A 42 -0.23 -11.18 15.27
N ALA A 43 -0.07 -12.50 15.48
CA ALA A 43 1.23 -13.15 15.64
C ALA A 43 2.13 -13.10 14.39
N THR A 44 1.57 -12.86 13.20
CA THR A 44 2.35 -12.69 11.97
C THR A 44 2.97 -11.29 11.84
N PHE A 45 2.57 -10.35 12.70
CA PHE A 45 3.06 -8.98 12.70
C PHE A 45 4.06 -8.73 13.83
N LEU A 46 5.05 -7.91 13.54
CA LEU A 46 5.90 -7.29 14.55
C LEU A 46 5.52 -5.83 14.72
N THR A 47 5.62 -5.35 15.95
CA THR A 47 5.56 -3.92 16.23
C THR A 47 6.91 -3.29 15.86
N ALA A 48 6.88 -2.33 14.95
CA ALA A 48 8.01 -1.54 14.49
C ALA A 48 7.72 -0.04 14.71
N ARG A 49 8.70 0.82 14.44
CA ARG A 49 8.48 2.28 14.37
C ARG A 49 8.70 2.79 12.96
N ALA A 50 7.72 3.51 12.44
CA ALA A 50 7.80 4.22 11.17
C ALA A 50 7.04 5.55 11.25
N LEU A 51 7.49 6.59 10.55
CA LEU A 51 6.94 7.94 10.65
C LEU A 51 6.82 8.43 12.10
N ASN A 52 7.77 8.04 12.97
CA ASN A 52 7.76 8.31 14.41
C ASN A 52 6.55 7.70 15.17
N LEU A 53 5.82 6.74 14.57
CA LEU A 53 4.67 6.02 15.16
C LEU A 53 4.97 4.55 15.40
N PRO A 54 4.34 3.93 16.42
CA PRO A 54 4.26 2.48 16.48
C PRO A 54 3.37 1.98 15.33
N VAL A 55 3.91 1.08 14.51
CA VAL A 55 3.21 0.46 13.38
C VAL A 55 3.40 -1.05 13.45
N HIS A 56 2.45 -1.80 12.89
CA HIS A 56 2.58 -3.24 12.76
C HIS A 56 3.06 -3.58 11.34
N GLN A 57 4.08 -4.41 11.23
CA GLN A 57 4.63 -4.87 9.95
C GLN A 57 4.57 -6.39 9.88
N SER A 58 4.09 -6.91 8.74
CA SER A 58 4.01 -8.36 8.55
C SER A 58 5.40 -8.97 8.35
N ARG A 59 5.59 -10.20 8.83
CA ARG A 59 6.78 -11.02 8.56
C ARG A 59 6.57 -12.06 7.45
N HIS A 60 5.35 -12.21 6.95
CA HIS A 60 5.05 -13.25 5.97
C HIS A 60 5.65 -12.86 4.61
N PRO A 61 6.62 -13.62 4.06
CA PRO A 61 7.37 -13.21 2.88
C PRO A 61 6.47 -13.02 1.66
N GLY A 62 5.50 -13.92 1.43
CA GLY A 62 4.58 -13.79 0.31
C GLY A 62 3.68 -12.55 0.37
N LEU A 63 3.34 -12.10 1.59
CA LEU A 63 2.55 -10.89 1.76
C LEU A 63 3.41 -9.64 1.55
N CYS A 64 4.63 -9.64 2.09
CA CYS A 64 5.58 -8.54 1.90
C CYS A 64 5.95 -8.38 0.42
N THR A 65 6.21 -9.47 -0.30
CA THR A 65 6.44 -9.44 -1.76
C THR A 65 5.25 -8.85 -2.48
N TRP A 66 4.03 -9.35 -2.21
CA TRP A 66 2.83 -8.83 -2.85
C TRP A 66 2.62 -7.33 -2.59
N ILE A 67 2.83 -6.85 -1.34
CA ILE A 67 2.69 -5.44 -0.98
C ILE A 67 3.73 -4.61 -1.75
N ASN A 68 4.98 -5.04 -1.78
CA ASN A 68 6.07 -4.33 -2.46
C ASN A 68 5.82 -4.25 -3.97
N ASP A 69 5.42 -5.35 -4.61
CA ASP A 69 5.12 -5.41 -6.04
C ASP A 69 3.92 -4.52 -6.40
N SER A 70 2.88 -4.56 -5.57
CA SER A 70 1.67 -3.74 -5.74
C SER A 70 1.99 -2.24 -5.61
N VAL A 71 2.76 -1.85 -4.60
CA VAL A 71 3.17 -0.46 -4.38
C VAL A 71 4.13 0.01 -5.49
N ALA A 72 5.01 -0.86 -5.99
CA ALA A 72 5.87 -0.55 -7.13
C ALA A 72 5.06 -0.29 -8.41
N ALA A 73 4.03 -1.10 -8.67
CA ALA A 73 3.10 -0.88 -9.78
C ALA A 73 2.35 0.46 -9.65
N VAL A 74 1.84 0.76 -8.45
CA VAL A 74 1.18 2.05 -8.15
C VAL A 74 2.16 3.22 -8.34
N SER A 75 3.39 3.10 -7.86
CA SER A 75 4.44 4.12 -8.01
C SER A 75 4.69 4.43 -9.48
N ALA A 76 4.76 3.41 -10.34
CA ALA A 76 4.93 3.60 -11.78
C ALA A 76 3.76 4.34 -12.44
N GLN A 77 2.52 4.10 -12.01
CA GLN A 77 1.35 4.83 -12.54
C GLN A 77 1.28 6.26 -12.02
N LEU A 78 1.64 6.48 -10.74
CA LEU A 78 1.70 7.80 -10.13
C LEU A 78 2.73 8.70 -10.82
N ARG A 79 3.90 8.15 -11.18
CA ARG A 79 4.90 8.90 -11.96
C ARG A 79 4.29 9.46 -13.23
N LYS A 80 3.53 8.67 -13.98
CA LYS A 80 2.88 9.10 -15.22
C LYS A 80 1.76 10.13 -15.03
N GLY A 81 1.37 10.47 -13.80
CA GLY A 81 0.26 11.37 -13.51
C GLY A 81 -1.12 10.83 -13.92
N THR A 82 -1.22 9.54 -14.21
CA THR A 82 -2.44 8.91 -14.77
C THR A 82 -3.42 8.44 -13.71
N VAL A 83 -3.04 8.43 -12.43
CA VAL A 83 -3.87 7.90 -11.35
C VAL A 83 -4.84 8.98 -10.87
N ARG A 84 -6.08 8.56 -10.63
CA ARG A 84 -7.10 9.37 -9.98
C ARG A 84 -7.29 8.97 -8.52
N ARG A 85 -7.50 7.67 -8.26
CA ARG A 85 -7.73 7.15 -6.90
C ARG A 85 -7.08 5.80 -6.71
N ILE A 86 -6.71 5.53 -5.46
CA ILE A 86 -6.21 4.22 -5.04
C ILE A 86 -7.22 3.67 -4.04
N ALA A 87 -7.74 2.47 -4.29
CA ALA A 87 -8.76 1.85 -3.45
C ALA A 87 -8.27 0.51 -2.89
N ILE A 88 -8.26 0.36 -1.58
CA ILE A 88 -8.08 -0.92 -0.90
C ILE A 88 -9.47 -1.43 -0.55
N THR A 89 -9.85 -2.57 -1.14
CA THR A 89 -11.16 -3.18 -0.97
C THR A 89 -11.03 -4.48 -0.22
N MET A 90 -11.94 -4.73 0.72
CA MET A 90 -12.01 -5.96 1.48
C MET A 90 -13.30 -6.68 1.09
N HIS A 91 -13.19 -7.97 0.81
CA HIS A 91 -14.24 -8.78 0.21
C HIS A 91 -14.62 -9.96 1.08
N ALA A 92 -15.90 -10.34 1.03
CA ALA A 92 -16.38 -11.55 1.66
C ALA A 92 -15.80 -12.81 0.99
N ALA A 93 -15.38 -13.80 1.78
CA ALA A 93 -14.70 -15.01 1.32
C ALA A 93 -15.45 -15.80 0.22
N LYS A 94 -16.79 -15.84 0.31
CA LYS A 94 -17.63 -16.72 -0.52
C LYS A 94 -18.28 -15.99 -1.69
N SER A 95 -18.81 -14.80 -1.45
CA SER A 95 -19.56 -14.03 -2.45
C SER A 95 -18.71 -13.00 -3.17
N PHE A 96 -17.49 -12.70 -2.68
CA PHE A 96 -16.69 -11.57 -3.15
C PHE A 96 -17.42 -10.22 -3.11
N ASP A 97 -18.44 -10.11 -2.25
CA ASP A 97 -19.12 -8.83 -2.01
C ASP A 97 -18.16 -7.87 -1.31
N VAL A 98 -18.14 -6.62 -1.76
CA VAL A 98 -17.32 -5.56 -1.16
C VAL A 98 -17.89 -5.22 0.22
N LEU A 99 -17.16 -5.58 1.26
CA LEU A 99 -17.50 -5.26 2.64
C LEU A 99 -17.02 -3.86 3.01
N GLU A 100 -15.79 -3.54 2.62
CA GLU A 100 -15.14 -2.28 2.95
C GLU A 100 -14.34 -1.74 1.79
N ARG A 101 -14.30 -0.42 1.68
CA ARG A 101 -13.56 0.29 0.65
C ARG A 101 -12.87 1.51 1.24
N TRP A 102 -11.54 1.47 1.22
CA TRP A 102 -10.66 2.56 1.65
C TRP A 102 -10.12 3.27 0.42
N VAL A 103 -10.51 4.52 0.22
CA VAL A 103 -10.15 5.28 -0.99
C VAL A 103 -9.21 6.41 -0.62
N PHE A 104 -8.08 6.46 -1.32
CA PHE A 104 -7.12 7.56 -1.29
C PHE A 104 -7.26 8.34 -2.58
N ASP A 105 -7.69 9.59 -2.46
CA ASP A 105 -7.76 10.50 -3.61
C ASP A 105 -6.38 11.08 -3.89
N VAL A 106 -5.91 10.91 -5.12
CA VAL A 106 -4.62 11.39 -5.62
C VAL A 106 -4.82 12.25 -6.87
N GLU A 107 -6.00 12.82 -7.07
CA GLU A 107 -6.29 13.72 -8.20
C GLU A 107 -5.40 14.97 -8.17
N ALA A 108 -5.03 15.43 -6.96
CA ALA A 108 -4.12 16.55 -6.75
C ALA A 108 -2.63 16.19 -6.84
N PHE A 109 -2.27 14.91 -7.10
CA PHE A 109 -0.86 14.57 -7.34
C PHE A 109 -0.38 15.28 -8.62
N PRO A 110 0.82 15.87 -8.61
CA PRO A 110 1.35 16.51 -9.80
C PRO A 110 1.55 15.45 -10.90
N ALA A 111 1.17 15.78 -12.12
CA ALA A 111 1.45 14.94 -13.28
C ALA A 111 2.86 15.28 -13.76
N TRP A 112 3.84 14.53 -13.28
CA TRP A 112 5.19 14.56 -13.82
C TRP A 112 5.18 13.75 -15.11
N GLY A 113 4.77 14.36 -16.21
CA GLY A 113 4.86 13.70 -17.52
C GLY A 113 6.28 13.20 -17.79
N ASP A 114 6.51 12.64 -18.98
CA ASP A 114 7.88 12.41 -19.47
C ASP A 114 8.71 13.71 -19.57
N ALA A 115 8.09 14.86 -19.25
CA ALA A 115 8.70 16.18 -19.05
C ALA A 115 9.96 16.17 -18.18
N GLY A 116 10.17 15.19 -17.29
CA GLY A 116 11.46 15.03 -16.61
C GLY A 116 12.64 14.85 -17.58
N MET A 117 12.45 14.19 -18.73
CA MET A 117 13.50 14.03 -19.75
C MET A 117 13.66 15.27 -20.65
N GLU A 118 12.61 16.08 -20.81
CA GLU A 118 12.65 17.32 -21.61
C GLU A 118 13.24 18.48 -20.78
N GLU A 119 12.85 18.60 -19.50
CA GLU A 119 13.41 19.56 -18.54
C GLU A 119 14.92 19.33 -18.35
N GLU A 120 15.38 18.08 -18.24
CA GLU A 120 16.81 17.74 -18.14
C GLU A 120 17.61 18.13 -19.41
N GLN A 121 16.99 18.09 -20.59
CA GLN A 121 17.63 18.50 -21.86
C GLN A 121 17.67 20.02 -22.02
N GLU A 122 16.60 20.71 -21.64
CA GLU A 122 16.54 22.17 -21.65
C GLU A 122 17.49 22.77 -20.60
N GLU A 123 17.55 22.20 -19.39
CA GLU A 123 18.46 22.61 -18.32
C GLU A 123 19.93 22.44 -18.72
N GLN A 124 20.28 21.34 -19.39
CA GLN A 124 21.62 21.14 -19.97
C GLN A 124 21.93 22.16 -21.09
N ALA A 125 20.95 22.55 -21.90
CA ALA A 125 21.11 23.56 -22.93
C ALA A 125 21.27 24.98 -22.34
N PHE A 126 20.55 25.30 -21.26
CA PHE A 126 20.65 26.57 -20.54
C PHE A 126 21.97 26.70 -19.74
N LEU A 127 22.42 25.62 -19.08
CA LEU A 127 23.74 25.53 -18.44
C LEU A 127 24.88 25.70 -19.47
N ALA A 128 24.73 25.10 -20.66
CA ALA A 128 25.68 25.29 -21.76
C ALA A 128 25.67 26.73 -22.32
N ALA A 129 24.57 27.45 -22.19
CA ALA A 129 24.43 28.86 -22.60
C ALA A 129 24.92 29.88 -21.54
N GLY A 130 25.38 29.42 -20.37
CA GLY A 130 25.94 30.27 -19.32
C GLY A 130 24.91 31.18 -18.64
N VAL A 131 23.63 30.81 -18.68
CA VAL A 131 22.56 31.51 -17.95
C VAL A 131 22.42 30.85 -16.59
N GLU A 132 22.74 31.58 -15.52
CA GLU A 132 22.43 31.17 -14.15
C GLU A 132 20.90 31.20 -13.98
N MET A 133 20.29 30.03 -13.82
CA MET A 133 18.87 29.96 -13.48
C MET A 133 18.72 30.33 -11.99
N GLU A 134 17.95 31.37 -11.70
CA GLU A 134 17.45 31.61 -10.35
C GLU A 134 16.46 30.47 -10.06
N GLU A 135 16.92 29.42 -9.36
CA GLU A 135 16.02 28.44 -8.76
C GLU A 135 15.17 29.20 -7.73
N ASP A 136 13.95 29.56 -8.11
CA ASP A 136 12.90 29.94 -7.16
C ASP A 136 12.64 28.70 -6.28
N ASP A 137 13.46 28.54 -5.25
CA ASP A 137 13.38 27.49 -4.23
C ASP A 137 12.18 27.80 -3.33
N GLU A 138 10.97 27.65 -3.88
CA GLU A 138 9.77 27.47 -3.10
C GLU A 138 9.88 26.07 -2.44
N SER A 139 10.79 25.99 -1.47
CA SER A 139 11.18 24.75 -0.82
C SER A 139 9.96 24.09 -0.18
N VAL A 140 9.57 22.93 -0.70
CA VAL A 140 8.48 22.14 -0.11
C VAL A 140 8.84 21.83 1.34
N ASN A 141 7.98 22.20 2.28
CA ASN A 141 8.18 21.88 3.69
C ASN A 141 7.93 20.38 3.93
N TRP A 142 8.98 19.57 3.76
CA TRP A 142 8.97 18.13 3.98
C TRP A 142 8.54 17.72 5.39
N THR A 143 8.75 18.59 6.38
CA THR A 143 8.28 18.36 7.75
C THR A 143 6.76 18.32 7.79
N ASP A 144 6.10 19.30 7.17
CA ASP A 144 4.64 19.36 7.10
C ASP A 144 4.06 18.20 6.31
N VAL A 145 4.70 17.81 5.21
CA VAL A 145 4.31 16.63 4.41
C VAL A 145 4.37 15.36 5.28
N ASN A 146 5.49 15.13 5.97
CA ASN A 146 5.66 13.96 6.82
C ASN A 146 4.67 13.96 7.99
N GLU A 147 4.41 15.11 8.61
CA GLU A 147 3.44 15.28 9.69
C GLU A 147 2.00 15.06 9.20
N ALA A 148 1.67 15.49 7.99
CA ALA A 148 0.38 15.25 7.35
C ALA A 148 0.17 13.75 7.05
N LEU A 149 1.17 13.08 6.48
CA LEU A 149 1.14 11.63 6.22
C LEU A 149 1.05 10.84 7.53
N ARG A 150 1.80 11.25 8.55
CA ARG A 150 1.75 10.68 9.90
C ARG A 150 0.36 10.85 10.53
N GLY A 151 -0.24 12.02 10.38
CA GLY A 151 -1.61 12.31 10.81
C GLY A 151 -2.63 11.44 10.08
N ALA A 152 -2.50 11.30 8.77
CA ALA A 152 -3.35 10.44 7.95
C ALA A 152 -3.26 8.96 8.38
N LEU A 153 -2.05 8.45 8.60
CA LEU A 153 -1.84 7.06 9.03
C LEU A 153 -2.51 6.78 10.39
N ARG A 154 -2.41 7.72 11.34
CA ARG A 154 -3.12 7.61 12.63
C ARG A 154 -4.63 7.57 12.47
N ARG A 155 -5.19 8.42 11.59
CA ARG A 155 -6.63 8.43 11.33
C ARG A 155 -7.10 7.10 10.72
N VAL A 156 -6.34 6.54 9.79
CA VAL A 156 -6.64 5.23 9.20
C VAL A 156 -6.58 4.13 10.25
N ALA A 157 -5.52 4.08 11.06
CA ALA A 157 -5.40 3.09 12.14
C ALA A 157 -6.57 3.16 13.12
N HIS A 158 -6.90 4.36 13.59
CA HIS A 158 -8.01 4.57 14.51
C HIS A 158 -9.36 4.19 13.89
N ALA A 159 -9.63 4.60 12.65
CA ALA A 159 -10.85 4.23 11.95
C ALA A 159 -10.95 2.71 11.76
N ALA A 160 -9.84 2.03 11.43
CA ALA A 160 -9.81 0.59 11.22
C ALA A 160 -10.10 -0.21 12.50
N GLU A 161 -9.61 0.28 13.64
CA GLU A 161 -9.84 -0.29 14.97
C GLU A 161 -11.30 -0.10 15.44
N MET A 162 -11.91 1.04 15.13
CA MET A 162 -13.28 1.35 15.55
C MET A 162 -14.36 0.64 14.73
N MET A 163 -14.00 -0.01 13.61
CA MET A 163 -14.96 -0.73 12.77
C MET A 163 -15.24 -2.15 13.27
N PRO A 164 -16.46 -2.68 13.08
CA PRO A 164 -16.81 -4.06 13.47
C PRO A 164 -15.87 -5.09 12.83
N PRO A 165 -15.60 -6.25 13.44
CA PRO A 165 -14.71 -7.24 12.86
C PRO A 165 -15.27 -7.79 11.53
N LEU A 166 -14.37 -8.08 10.59
CA LEU A 166 -14.75 -8.72 9.32
C LEU A 166 -15.16 -10.18 9.53
N PRO A 167 -16.03 -10.72 8.66
CA PRO A 167 -16.29 -12.16 8.60
C PRO A 167 -15.01 -12.97 8.40
N ALA A 168 -14.96 -14.18 8.95
CA ALA A 168 -13.82 -15.08 8.81
C ALA A 168 -13.54 -15.43 7.34
N GLY A 169 -12.26 -15.44 6.96
CA GLY A 169 -11.80 -15.77 5.61
C GLY A 169 -11.96 -14.62 4.60
N SER A 170 -12.26 -13.40 5.04
CA SER A 170 -12.29 -12.23 4.17
C SER A 170 -10.96 -12.05 3.43
N THR A 171 -11.05 -11.56 2.19
CA THR A 171 -9.89 -11.28 1.34
C THR A 171 -9.78 -9.79 1.08
N PHE A 172 -8.69 -9.35 0.44
CA PHE A 172 -8.48 -7.95 0.12
C PHE A 172 -7.84 -7.79 -1.26
N THR A 173 -8.10 -6.66 -1.90
CA THR A 173 -7.52 -6.30 -3.19
C THR A 173 -7.16 -4.82 -3.24
N LEU A 174 -6.09 -4.48 -3.95
CA LEU A 174 -5.70 -3.11 -4.26
C LEU A 174 -6.10 -2.80 -5.70
N ALA A 175 -6.90 -1.76 -5.88
CA ALA A 175 -7.33 -1.27 -7.19
C ALA A 175 -6.84 0.16 -7.40
N VAL A 176 -6.48 0.48 -8.64
CA VAL A 176 -6.04 1.82 -9.05
C VAL A 176 -7.03 2.31 -10.11
N GLU A 177 -7.71 3.41 -9.81
CA GLU A 177 -8.56 4.10 -10.77
C GLU A 177 -7.70 5.09 -11.55
N LEU A 178 -7.65 4.92 -12.87
CA LEU A 178 -6.94 5.82 -13.77
C LEU A 178 -7.86 6.98 -14.20
N ARG A 179 -7.26 8.07 -14.67
CA ARG A 179 -7.95 9.17 -15.34
C ARG A 179 -8.45 8.71 -16.71
N ASP A 180 -9.53 9.32 -17.20
CA ASP A 180 -10.25 8.88 -18.41
C ASP A 180 -9.38 8.90 -19.69
N GLU A 181 -8.29 9.69 -19.68
CA GLU A 181 -7.35 9.87 -20.80
C GLU A 181 -6.17 8.89 -20.76
N ALA A 182 -6.06 8.04 -19.73
CA ALA A 182 -4.91 7.15 -19.55
C ALA A 182 -5.10 5.78 -20.20
N ALA A 183 -4.09 5.32 -20.94
CA ALA A 183 -4.06 3.96 -21.48
C ALA A 183 -3.92 2.93 -20.35
N ALA A 184 -4.66 1.82 -20.45
CA ALA A 184 -4.54 0.72 -19.50
C ALA A 184 -3.10 0.21 -19.45
N PRO A 185 -2.50 0.05 -18.25
CA PRO A 185 -1.10 -0.30 -18.15
C PRO A 185 -0.86 -1.73 -18.64
N ILE A 186 -0.07 -1.84 -19.70
CA ILE A 186 0.33 -3.11 -20.29
C ILE A 186 1.51 -3.64 -19.47
N GLY A 187 1.36 -4.79 -18.82
CA GLY A 187 2.44 -5.45 -18.08
C GLY A 187 2.34 -5.38 -16.56
N VAL A 188 1.36 -4.66 -15.99
CA VAL A 188 0.89 -5.04 -14.65
C VAL A 188 0.18 -6.36 -14.89
N SER A 189 0.69 -7.45 -14.33
CA SER A 189 -0.05 -8.69 -14.33
C SER A 189 -1.40 -8.38 -13.71
N ILE A 190 -2.41 -8.25 -14.56
CA ILE A 190 -3.79 -8.48 -14.21
C ILE A 190 -3.75 -9.95 -13.78
N PHE A 191 -3.34 -10.19 -12.54
CA PHE A 191 -3.67 -11.39 -11.84
C PHE A 191 -5.17 -11.26 -11.61
N CYS A 192 -5.85 -11.65 -12.68
CA CYS A 192 -7.24 -12.00 -12.70
C CYS A 192 -7.54 -12.69 -11.38
N ILE A 193 -8.63 -12.24 -10.75
CA ILE A 193 -9.21 -12.69 -9.48
C ILE A 193 -9.45 -14.23 -9.43
N SER A 194 -9.12 -14.97 -10.48
CA SER A 194 -9.27 -16.43 -10.57
C SER A 194 -8.03 -17.27 -10.20
N CYS A 195 -6.80 -16.74 -10.09
CA CYS A 195 -5.61 -17.61 -10.06
C CYS A 195 -4.90 -17.82 -8.70
N ILE A 196 -5.21 -17.05 -7.65
CA ILE A 196 -4.57 -17.26 -6.33
C ILE A 196 -5.38 -18.21 -5.43
N LEU A 197 -6.63 -18.55 -5.81
CA LEU A 197 -7.49 -19.39 -4.98
C LEU A 197 -7.21 -20.91 -5.03
N ALA A 198 -6.24 -21.37 -5.83
CA ALA A 198 -6.03 -22.81 -6.00
C ALA A 198 -4.95 -23.43 -5.07
N ASP A 199 -3.90 -22.70 -4.67
CA ASP A 199 -2.68 -23.40 -4.21
C ASP A 199 -2.24 -23.16 -2.74
N PHE A 200 -2.96 -22.38 -1.92
CA PHE A 200 -2.48 -22.11 -0.55
C PHE A 200 -3.43 -22.43 0.61
N ILE A 201 -4.60 -23.02 0.35
CA ILE A 201 -5.53 -23.46 1.41
C ILE A 201 -5.81 -24.97 1.26
N THR A 202 -4.79 -25.80 1.47
CA THR A 202 -5.02 -27.18 1.91
C THR A 202 -3.90 -27.61 2.84
N ALA A 203 -3.96 -27.12 4.08
CA ALA A 203 -3.37 -27.83 5.22
C ALA A 203 -4.53 -28.48 6.00
N PRO A 204 -4.72 -29.81 5.94
CA PRO A 204 -5.74 -30.46 6.74
C PRO A 204 -5.31 -30.45 8.21
N THR A 205 -5.99 -29.65 9.02
CA THR A 205 -5.95 -29.80 10.47
C THR A 205 -6.85 -30.98 10.83
N THR A 206 -6.30 -32.19 10.84
CA THR A 206 -6.97 -33.33 11.48
C THR A 206 -6.64 -33.28 12.96
N LEU A 207 -7.59 -32.77 13.74
CA LEU A 207 -7.66 -32.98 15.19
C LEU A 207 -8.16 -34.41 15.43
N ASP A 208 -7.32 -35.28 15.97
CA ASP A 208 -7.75 -36.58 16.50
C ASP A 208 -8.28 -36.41 17.94
N PRO A 209 -9.47 -36.94 18.27
CA PRO A 209 -9.96 -37.01 19.64
C PRO A 209 -9.52 -38.32 20.32
N PHE A 210 -9.02 -38.19 21.54
CA PHE A 210 -9.26 -39.09 22.68
C PHE A 210 -9.07 -40.61 22.46
N SER A 211 -7.95 -41.16 22.94
CA SER A 211 -7.90 -42.56 23.40
C SER A 211 -7.21 -42.62 24.77
N ALA A 212 -8.04 -42.74 25.80
CA ALA A 212 -7.65 -43.16 27.13
C ALA A 212 -7.46 -44.69 27.11
N GLN A 213 -6.27 -45.18 27.47
CA GLN A 213 -6.13 -46.49 28.09
C GLN A 213 -5.16 -46.42 29.25
N SER A 214 -5.75 -46.60 30.44
CA SER A 214 -5.14 -47.08 31.66
C SER A 214 -4.38 -48.39 31.43
N SER A 215 -3.16 -48.52 31.96
CA SER A 215 -2.64 -49.82 32.39
C SER A 215 -1.77 -49.70 33.63
N THR A 216 -2.25 -50.37 34.66
CA THR A 216 -1.74 -50.64 36.01
C THR A 216 -0.54 -51.59 36.05
N ALA A 217 0.24 -51.48 37.16
CA ALA A 217 1.09 -52.51 37.81
C ALA A 217 2.36 -52.95 37.03
N ASN A 218 3.55 -53.20 37.59
CA ASN A 218 4.04 -53.75 38.87
C ASN A 218 5.50 -53.23 39.07
N ARG A 219 6.01 -52.80 40.22
CA ARG A 219 6.43 -53.52 41.45
C ARG A 219 7.28 -54.81 41.27
N ASP A 220 8.47 -54.74 41.88
CA ASP A 220 9.33 -55.77 42.47
C ASP A 220 10.52 -56.42 41.73
N VAL A 221 11.70 -56.11 42.29
CA VAL A 221 12.78 -57.00 42.80
C VAL A 221 13.42 -58.00 41.83
N THR A 222 14.73 -57.82 41.58
CA THR A 222 15.84 -58.56 42.25
C THR A 222 17.15 -57.82 42.01
#